data_AF-W9J7B8-F1
#
_entry.id   AF-W9J7B8-F1
#
_cell.length_a   1.000
_cell.length_b   1.000
_cell.length_c   1.000
_cell.angle_alpha   90.00
_cell.angle_beta   90.00
_cell.angle_gamma   90.00
#
_symmetry.space_group_name_H-M   'P 1'
#
loop_
_entity.id
_entity.type
_entity.pdbx_description
1 polymer ?
#
loop_
_entity_poly.entity_id
_entity_poly.type
_entity_poly.pdbx_seq_one_letter_code
_entity_poly.pdbx_strand_id
1 'polypeptide(L)'
;MPAGLVTRRTQFSSCDECRRSRVACDAQSSEGTSSCTRCRNRHHACTFKWLQNAKTNSGGTKRRSRRGTTRPTSDTSSTRDSRVTDTSRESGFDPGPANDLDHDTYRDSSTVPAMPESASLPWCPSPIRNSEESVHMENVDSRWLDTLYREGFEAVFGSWMGRYACPFLFGHNLADKYVSISDLCRHLDGCIVDTGDSELVGRCRDIEQSLQSTISAFAARWLPVTSPEPNSNEDHCSLVQTLWRHARRDMLRVINRPSYRSMLSLLLFALTPIPEGISEEEETDGISGQACVHAALQQIQTLRARQRNLQFSGSKVSPSLKSQAIVTTPESIETSGFINAESTVYWAALTFDTSASLTLNCRSLLSSGLFGFESELPWRLVKTCAKMFDENARQWKQGSSDMTDERANQIIAAGASWKLLGWKVTAIFKEALRDGHEESEVRRAYLAVVDSVKQFGIIYRPLLDECHKRMPFLGQQTKLRCFSYASLPSQHSHAGRYYRSHRPSRPSPRYNRHMHRC
;
A
#
# COMPACT_ATOMS: atom_id res chain seq x y z
N MET A 1 -13.42 -28.00 27.27
CA MET A 1 -12.72 -26.71 27.48
C MET A 1 -13.46 -25.61 26.72
N PRO A 2 -14.23 -24.73 27.36
CA PRO A 2 -14.88 -23.60 26.67
C PRO A 2 -13.87 -22.49 26.37
N ALA A 3 -14.05 -21.80 25.24
CA ALA A 3 -13.10 -20.85 24.70
C ALA A 3 -12.98 -19.54 25.51
N GLY A 4 -11.78 -18.96 25.52
CA GLY A 4 -11.50 -17.69 26.18
C GLY A 4 -12.14 -16.51 25.46
N LEU A 5 -13.35 -16.12 25.88
CA LEU A 5 -13.96 -14.85 25.52
C LEU A 5 -13.17 -13.70 26.16
N VAL A 6 -12.41 -12.96 25.35
CA VAL A 6 -11.80 -11.69 25.77
C VAL A 6 -12.93 -10.67 25.95
N THR A 7 -13.42 -10.54 27.18
CA THR A 7 -14.50 -9.60 27.52
C THR A 7 -14.03 -8.16 27.32
N ARG A 8 -14.79 -7.44 26.48
CA ARG A 8 -14.63 -6.00 26.24
C ARG A 8 -14.56 -5.27 27.59
N ARG A 9 -13.49 -4.51 27.84
CA ARG A 9 -13.26 -3.82 29.11
C ARG A 9 -14.36 -2.79 29.38
N THR A 10 -15.39 -3.17 30.13
CA THR A 10 -16.48 -2.27 30.54
C THR A 10 -15.89 -1.14 31.36
N GLN A 11 -15.97 0.08 30.82
CA GLN A 11 -15.63 1.27 31.59
C GLN A 11 -16.69 1.46 32.69
N PHE A 12 -16.32 2.03 33.83
CA PHE A 12 -17.23 2.36 34.93
C PHE A 12 -17.86 1.17 35.69
N SER A 13 -17.16 0.03 35.80
CA SER A 13 -17.64 -1.17 36.53
C SER A 13 -16.97 -1.44 37.90
N SER A 14 -15.89 -0.74 38.25
CA SER A 14 -15.11 -1.00 39.47
C SER A 14 -15.57 -0.24 40.72
N CYS A 15 -15.49 -0.88 41.90
CA CYS A 15 -15.70 -0.21 43.18
C CYS A 15 -14.55 0.77 43.53
N ASP A 16 -14.79 1.65 44.50
CA ASP A 16 -13.81 2.66 44.96
C ASP A 16 -12.44 2.03 45.31
N GLU A 17 -12.43 0.92 46.05
CA GLU A 17 -11.20 0.32 46.56
C GLU A 17 -10.41 -0.46 45.49
N CYS A 18 -11.09 -1.22 44.62
CA CYS A 18 -10.42 -1.86 43.48
C CYS A 18 -9.90 -0.82 42.47
N ARG A 19 -10.60 0.31 42.31
CA ARG A 19 -10.13 1.44 41.51
C ARG A 19 -8.87 2.10 42.12
N ARG A 20 -8.86 2.36 43.43
CA ARG A 20 -7.70 2.89 44.17
C ARG A 20 -6.49 1.97 44.06
N SER A 21 -6.72 0.67 44.24
CA SER A 21 -5.72 -0.40 44.10
C SER A 21 -5.33 -0.71 42.64
N ARG A 22 -5.92 -0.04 41.63
CA ARG A 22 -5.70 -0.26 40.17
C ARG A 22 -5.88 -1.72 39.69
N VAL A 23 -6.82 -2.46 40.28
CA VAL A 23 -7.10 -3.87 39.99
C VAL A 23 -8.50 -4.10 39.43
N ALA A 24 -8.67 -5.25 38.75
CA ALA A 24 -9.98 -5.70 38.29
C ALA A 24 -10.96 -5.90 39.46
N CYS A 25 -12.24 -5.67 39.19
CA CYS A 25 -13.34 -5.74 40.14
C CYS A 25 -14.48 -6.56 39.53
N ASP A 26 -14.97 -7.54 40.27
CA ASP A 26 -15.97 -8.55 39.87
C ASP A 26 -17.37 -8.25 40.42
N ALA A 27 -17.60 -7.04 40.92
CA ALA A 27 -18.85 -6.67 41.59
C ALA A 27 -20.10 -6.76 40.70
N GLN A 28 -19.97 -6.49 39.39
CA GLN A 28 -21.10 -6.57 38.44
C GLN A 28 -21.42 -8.01 38.01
N SER A 29 -20.51 -8.95 38.20
CA SER A 29 -20.71 -10.38 37.94
C SER A 29 -21.16 -11.16 39.19
N SER A 30 -21.24 -10.51 40.34
CA SER A 30 -21.62 -11.13 41.62
C SER A 30 -23.13 -10.99 41.85
N GLU A 31 -23.93 -11.69 41.05
CA GLU A 31 -25.39 -11.71 41.21
C GLU A 31 -25.77 -12.13 42.65
N GLY A 32 -26.41 -11.22 43.39
CA GLY A 32 -26.89 -11.45 44.76
C GLY A 32 -25.98 -11.00 45.91
N THR A 33 -24.76 -10.47 45.68
CA THR A 33 -23.91 -9.93 46.76
C THR A 33 -23.44 -8.50 46.51
N SER A 34 -23.69 -7.60 47.47
CA SER A 34 -23.38 -6.15 47.40
C SER A 34 -21.89 -5.80 47.52
N SER A 35 -20.99 -6.79 47.49
CA SER A 35 -19.55 -6.61 47.67
C SER A 35 -18.76 -7.54 46.75
N CYS A 36 -17.76 -6.98 46.07
CA CYS A 36 -16.85 -7.73 45.20
C CYS A 36 -15.99 -8.72 46.00
N THR A 37 -15.55 -9.82 45.38
CA THR A 37 -14.80 -10.89 46.08
C THR A 37 -13.56 -10.34 46.78
N ARG A 38 -12.90 -9.35 46.18
CA ARG A 38 -11.68 -8.74 46.73
C ARG A 38 -11.93 -7.84 47.95
N CYS A 39 -13.05 -7.12 47.98
CA CYS A 39 -13.47 -6.33 49.14
C CYS A 39 -13.93 -7.24 50.28
N ARG A 40 -14.72 -8.29 49.96
CA ARG A 40 -15.14 -9.32 50.91
C ARG A 40 -13.95 -9.99 51.60
N ASN A 41 -12.97 -10.47 50.83
CA ASN A 41 -11.79 -11.16 51.36
C ASN A 41 -10.82 -10.26 52.15
N ARG A 42 -10.97 -8.93 52.05
CA ARG A 42 -10.18 -7.94 52.83
C ARG A 42 -10.99 -7.26 53.92
N HIS A 43 -12.24 -7.68 54.16
CA HIS A 43 -13.18 -7.04 55.08
C HIS A 43 -13.34 -5.51 54.88
N HIS A 44 -13.17 -5.02 53.65
CA HIS A 44 -13.35 -3.61 53.30
C HIS A 44 -14.75 -3.35 52.72
N ALA A 45 -15.31 -2.17 53.02
CA ALA A 45 -16.58 -1.73 52.44
C ALA A 45 -16.46 -1.56 50.91
N CYS A 46 -17.29 -2.27 50.15
CA CYS A 46 -17.33 -2.18 48.70
C CYS A 46 -18.29 -1.06 48.27
N THR A 47 -17.77 0.16 48.09
CA THR A 47 -18.58 1.32 47.70
C THR A 47 -18.37 1.74 46.24
N PHE A 48 -19.33 2.49 45.71
CA PHE A 48 -19.31 3.07 44.35
C PHE A 48 -19.52 4.59 44.39
N LYS A 49 -18.99 5.26 45.42
CA LYS A 49 -19.18 6.71 45.62
C LYS A 49 -18.61 7.51 44.47
N TRP A 50 -17.48 7.08 43.88
CA TRP A 50 -16.94 7.74 42.69
C TRP A 50 -17.88 7.72 41.48
N LEU A 51 -18.67 6.65 41.34
CA LEU A 51 -19.61 6.42 40.25
C LEU A 51 -20.89 7.26 40.44
N GLN A 52 -21.35 7.40 41.68
CA GLN A 52 -22.43 8.32 42.05
C GLN A 52 -22.00 9.78 41.83
N ASN A 53 -20.81 10.18 42.32
CA ASN A 53 -20.27 11.53 42.15
C ASN A 53 -20.02 11.89 40.67
N ALA A 54 -19.65 10.92 39.84
CA ALA A 54 -19.50 11.12 38.39
C ALA A 54 -20.86 11.38 37.71
N LYS A 55 -21.94 10.70 38.15
CA LYS A 55 -23.30 10.90 37.62
C LYS A 55 -23.95 12.20 38.12
N THR A 56 -23.71 12.62 39.35
CA THR A 56 -24.27 13.88 39.88
C THR A 56 -23.62 15.11 39.25
N ASN A 57 -22.29 15.09 39.03
CA ASN A 57 -21.60 16.22 38.38
C ASN A 57 -21.93 16.41 36.89
N SER A 58 -22.53 15.42 36.22
CA SER A 58 -23.09 15.59 34.86
C SER A 58 -24.47 16.25 34.82
N GLY A 59 -25.10 16.47 35.98
CA GLY A 59 -26.50 16.91 36.13
C GLY A 59 -26.69 18.39 36.47
N GLY A 60 -26.04 19.30 35.74
CA GLY A 60 -26.38 20.72 35.70
C GLY A 60 -25.67 21.67 36.69
N THR A 61 -25.17 22.79 36.15
CA THR A 61 -25.55 24.17 36.56
C THR A 61 -24.93 25.16 35.56
N LYS A 62 -25.73 25.98 34.88
CA LYS A 62 -25.21 27.20 34.21
C LYS A 62 -24.79 28.20 35.28
N ARG A 63 -23.49 28.56 35.37
CA ARG A 63 -23.06 29.72 36.15
C ARG A 63 -22.11 30.62 35.35
N ARG A 64 -22.27 31.94 35.54
CA ARG A 64 -21.84 33.02 34.65
C ARG A 64 -20.75 33.85 35.33
N SER A 65 -19.66 34.17 34.61
CA SER A 65 -18.58 35.10 35.03
C SER A 65 -17.73 34.61 36.22
N ARG A 66 -16.42 34.85 36.38
CA ARG A 66 -15.57 36.02 36.02
C ARG A 66 -14.08 35.64 36.18
N ARG A 67 -13.14 36.52 35.77
CA ARG A 67 -11.67 36.43 36.02
C ARG A 67 -11.33 36.19 37.51
N GLY A 68 -10.21 35.51 37.78
CA GLY A 68 -9.56 35.50 39.10
C GLY A 68 -8.32 34.62 39.17
N THR A 69 -7.14 35.23 39.23
CA THR A 69 -5.84 34.59 39.48
C THR A 69 -5.74 34.12 40.93
N THR A 70 -5.27 32.89 41.20
CA THR A 70 -4.51 32.57 42.43
C THR A 70 -3.78 31.23 42.33
N ARG A 71 -2.53 31.23 42.78
CA ARG A 71 -1.70 30.06 43.12
C ARG A 71 -1.97 29.71 44.59
N PRO A 72 -1.86 28.44 44.99
CA PRO A 72 -1.21 28.17 46.28
C PRO A 72 -0.22 27.01 46.24
N THR A 73 1.00 27.30 46.72
CA THR A 73 1.83 26.38 47.52
C THR A 73 1.19 26.29 48.94
N SER A 74 1.50 25.37 49.86
CA SER A 74 2.65 24.49 50.09
C SER A 74 2.27 23.31 51.04
N ASP A 75 3.22 22.40 51.34
CA ASP A 75 3.47 21.76 52.66
C ASP A 75 2.47 20.71 53.26
N THR A 76 2.88 19.67 54.03
CA THR A 76 4.20 19.09 54.40
C THR A 76 4.03 17.66 54.96
N SER A 77 5.02 16.76 54.73
CA SER A 77 5.67 15.79 55.67
C SER A 77 6.26 14.59 54.89
N SER A 78 7.58 14.53 54.65
CA SER A 78 8.67 13.94 55.47
C SER A 78 8.62 12.39 55.54
N THR A 79 9.65 11.65 55.10
CA THR A 79 10.96 11.57 55.77
C THR A 79 12.18 11.36 54.83
N ARG A 80 13.32 11.95 55.25
CA ARG A 80 14.74 11.51 55.24
C ARG A 80 15.14 10.27 54.40
N ASP A 81 16.31 10.24 53.75
CA ASP A 81 17.62 10.63 54.34
C ASP A 81 18.63 11.32 53.39
N SER A 82 19.74 11.84 53.97
CA SER A 82 20.62 12.87 53.36
C SER A 82 22.09 12.46 53.12
N ARG A 83 22.73 13.06 52.09
CA ARG A 83 24.13 13.55 52.00
C ARG A 83 24.28 14.29 50.63
N VAL A 84 24.57 15.59 50.49
CA VAL A 84 25.73 16.42 50.95
C VAL A 84 27.01 15.99 50.20
N THR A 85 27.74 16.83 49.42
CA THR A 85 27.99 18.30 49.52
C THR A 85 28.22 19.02 48.16
N ASP A 86 28.12 20.36 48.23
CA ASP A 86 28.56 21.48 47.34
C ASP A 86 29.90 21.32 46.56
N THR A 87 30.29 22.15 45.56
CA THR A 87 30.23 23.64 45.55
C THR A 87 30.32 24.35 44.19
N SER A 88 29.62 25.48 44.13
CA SER A 88 29.49 26.62 43.18
C SER A 88 30.73 27.14 42.40
N ARG A 89 30.49 27.74 41.20
CA ARG A 89 30.55 29.21 40.96
C ARG A 89 30.14 29.69 39.55
N GLU A 90 29.68 30.96 39.47
CA GLU A 90 29.29 31.72 38.26
C GLU A 90 30.54 32.24 37.49
N SER A 91 30.60 32.49 36.16
CA SER A 91 29.93 33.50 35.31
C SER A 91 30.68 33.55 33.93
N GLY A 92 30.31 34.28 32.85
CA GLY A 92 29.12 35.05 32.49
C GLY A 92 29.34 36.07 31.34
N PHE A 93 28.45 36.06 30.32
CA PHE A 93 28.26 37.03 29.20
C PHE A 93 29.25 37.13 27.99
N ASP A 94 28.63 37.13 26.80
CA ASP A 94 29.01 37.46 25.39
C ASP A 94 29.38 38.95 25.14
N PRO A 95 29.71 39.43 23.89
CA PRO A 95 30.07 38.78 22.59
C PRO A 95 31.30 39.44 21.86
N GLY A 96 31.55 39.10 20.57
CA GLY A 96 32.59 39.69 19.67
C GLY A 96 32.28 41.09 19.08
N PRO A 97 32.84 41.57 17.92
CA PRO A 97 33.37 40.79 16.76
C PRO A 97 34.59 41.35 15.95
N ALA A 98 35.06 40.54 14.98
CA ALA A 98 35.53 40.80 13.58
C ALA A 98 36.59 41.87 13.15
N ASN A 99 37.34 41.44 12.10
CA ASN A 99 38.00 42.16 10.97
C ASN A 99 39.52 42.38 10.90
N ASP A 100 39.98 42.51 9.64
CA ASP A 100 41.30 42.90 9.08
C ASP A 100 42.45 41.87 9.12
N LEU A 101 43.42 41.83 8.17
CA LEU A 101 43.45 42.03 6.69
C LEU A 101 44.83 41.54 6.16
N ASP A 102 44.88 41.17 4.87
CA ASP A 102 46.04 41.15 3.94
C ASP A 102 47.31 40.26 4.04
N HIS A 103 47.77 39.95 2.81
CA HIS A 103 49.14 39.83 2.26
C HIS A 103 49.93 38.50 2.12
N ASP A 104 50.01 38.09 0.85
CA ASP A 104 51.20 37.74 0.03
C ASP A 104 52.02 36.44 0.15
N THR A 105 51.85 35.63 -0.91
CA THR A 105 52.86 35.04 -1.81
C THR A 105 54.35 35.05 -1.45
N TYR A 106 54.98 33.85 -1.49
CA TYR A 106 56.10 33.40 -2.37
C TYR A 106 56.56 32.00 -1.85
N ARG A 107 56.50 30.88 -2.60
CA ARG A 107 57.48 30.36 -3.60
C ARG A 107 58.93 30.42 -3.06
N ASP A 108 59.64 29.31 -2.79
CA ASP A 108 60.11 28.33 -3.78
C ASP A 108 60.55 26.95 -3.19
N SER A 109 61.21 26.11 -4.00
CA SER A 109 61.36 24.64 -3.90
C SER A 109 62.79 24.16 -3.53
N SER A 110 62.98 22.95 -2.98
CA SER A 110 64.22 22.13 -3.09
C SER A 110 64.13 20.64 -2.63
N THR A 111 63.60 19.80 -3.53
CA THR A 111 64.02 18.46 -4.03
C THR A 111 65.20 17.64 -3.42
N VAL A 112 64.90 16.43 -2.84
CA VAL A 112 65.57 15.06 -3.02
C VAL A 112 67.00 14.83 -2.41
N PRO A 113 67.52 13.61 -2.03
CA PRO A 113 67.19 12.17 -2.34
C PRO A 113 66.87 11.23 -1.12
N ALA A 114 66.20 10.06 -1.18
CA ALA A 114 66.38 8.77 -1.92
C ALA A 114 67.61 7.94 -1.43
N MET A 115 67.63 6.65 -1.02
CA MET A 115 66.81 5.38 -1.13
C MET A 115 67.17 4.45 0.10
N PRO A 116 66.86 3.11 0.21
CA PRO A 116 65.81 2.23 -0.36
C PRO A 116 65.04 1.32 0.66
N GLU A 117 63.85 0.85 0.25
CA GLU A 117 63.34 -0.56 0.32
C GLU A 117 63.29 -1.40 1.63
N SER A 118 62.06 -1.71 2.11
CA SER A 118 61.61 -3.09 2.42
C SER A 118 60.13 -3.18 2.86
N ALA A 119 59.44 -4.24 2.38
CA ALA A 119 58.17 -4.83 2.85
C ALA A 119 56.85 -4.03 2.72
N SER A 120 56.00 -4.50 1.80
CA SER A 120 54.65 -4.02 1.50
C SER A 120 53.57 -4.59 2.43
N LEU A 121 52.51 -3.81 2.69
CA LEU A 121 51.18 -4.32 3.06
C LEU A 121 50.09 -3.61 2.21
N PRO A 122 48.96 -4.26 1.87
CA PRO A 122 47.98 -3.68 0.95
C PRO A 122 47.25 -2.49 1.55
N TRP A 123 47.24 -1.39 0.82
CA TRP A 123 46.57 -0.14 1.18
C TRP A 123 45.04 -0.31 1.06
N CYS A 124 44.30 -0.16 2.16
CA CYS A 124 42.84 -0.03 2.10
C CYS A 124 42.46 1.25 1.34
N PRO A 125 41.67 1.19 0.25
CA PRO A 125 41.07 2.40 -0.29
C PRO A 125 40.07 2.95 0.73
N SER A 126 40.29 4.18 1.19
CA SER A 126 39.26 4.96 1.88
C SER A 126 37.97 4.98 1.05
N PRO A 127 36.78 5.00 1.67
CA PRO A 127 35.53 4.95 0.93
C PRO A 127 35.49 6.10 -0.07
N ILE A 128 35.44 5.75 -1.35
CA ILE A 128 35.18 6.71 -2.42
C ILE A 128 33.86 7.36 -2.05
N ARG A 129 33.93 8.66 -1.75
CA ARG A 129 32.76 9.51 -1.54
C ARG A 129 32.07 9.57 -2.90
N ASN A 130 31.13 8.66 -3.12
CA ASN A 130 30.46 8.47 -4.41
C ASN A 130 30.12 9.84 -5.00
N SER A 131 30.79 10.18 -6.11
CA SER A 131 30.33 11.24 -6.97
C SER A 131 28.87 10.95 -7.28
N GLU A 132 28.02 11.94 -7.13
CA GLU A 132 26.65 11.86 -7.60
C GLU A 132 26.74 11.68 -9.12
N GLU A 133 26.60 10.43 -9.58
CA GLU A 133 26.14 10.14 -10.93
C GLU A 133 24.70 10.67 -11.01
N SER A 134 24.59 11.98 -11.16
CA SER A 134 23.39 12.63 -11.65
C SER A 134 23.16 12.04 -13.04
N VAL A 135 22.21 11.12 -13.13
CA VAL A 135 21.76 10.57 -14.41
C VAL A 135 21.32 11.76 -15.26
N HIS A 136 22.19 12.19 -16.18
CA HIS A 136 21.91 13.21 -17.17
C HIS A 136 20.99 12.61 -18.24
N MET A 137 19.80 12.25 -17.79
CA MET A 137 18.68 11.92 -18.66
C MET A 137 18.31 13.19 -19.43
N GLU A 138 18.23 13.09 -20.74
CA GLU A 138 17.74 14.22 -21.52
C GLU A 138 16.28 14.51 -21.13
N ASN A 139 15.91 15.79 -21.12
CA ASN A 139 14.56 16.21 -20.76
C ASN A 139 13.50 15.58 -21.68
N VAL A 140 13.91 15.19 -22.90
CA VAL A 140 13.12 14.49 -23.90
C VAL A 140 12.78 13.06 -23.44
N ASP A 141 13.77 12.27 -23.02
CA ASP A 141 13.56 10.90 -22.52
C ASP A 141 12.61 10.87 -21.32
N SER A 142 12.75 11.84 -20.41
CA SER A 142 11.91 11.94 -19.21
C SER A 142 10.44 12.11 -19.55
N ARG A 143 10.15 13.01 -20.50
CA ARG A 143 8.78 13.25 -20.98
C ARG A 143 8.26 12.05 -21.75
N TRP A 144 9.09 11.41 -22.57
CA TRP A 144 8.67 10.25 -23.34
C TRP A 144 8.33 9.05 -22.45
N LEU A 145 9.14 8.78 -21.43
CA LEU A 145 8.87 7.74 -20.43
C LEU A 145 7.58 8.01 -19.63
N ASP A 146 7.32 9.27 -19.26
CA ASP A 146 6.05 9.67 -18.63
C ASP A 146 4.86 9.45 -19.58
N THR A 147 4.98 9.86 -20.86
CA THR A 147 3.94 9.62 -21.88
C THR A 147 3.66 8.11 -22.08
N LEU A 148 4.70 7.28 -22.21
CA LEU A 148 4.57 5.82 -22.33
C LEU A 148 3.88 5.20 -21.12
N TYR A 149 4.20 5.68 -19.91
CA TYR A 149 3.53 5.24 -18.69
C TYR A 149 2.06 5.67 -18.68
N ARG A 150 1.77 6.95 -18.91
CA ARG A 150 0.42 7.53 -18.78
C ARG A 150 -0.54 7.05 -19.87
N GLU A 151 -0.15 7.14 -21.13
CA GLU A 151 -1.00 6.78 -22.27
C GLU A 151 -1.03 5.27 -22.54
N GLY A 152 0.02 4.54 -22.13
CA GLY A 152 0.11 3.09 -22.25
C GLY A 152 -0.43 2.36 -21.03
N PHE A 153 0.34 2.34 -19.93
CA PHE A 153 0.02 1.53 -18.76
C PHE A 153 -1.13 2.11 -17.92
N GLU A 154 -1.06 3.39 -17.56
CA GLU A 154 -2.05 4.03 -16.68
C GLU A 154 -3.42 4.15 -17.36
N ALA A 155 -3.48 4.42 -18.67
CA ALA A 155 -4.74 4.42 -19.44
C ALA A 155 -5.42 3.04 -19.54
N VAL A 156 -4.65 1.94 -19.43
CA VAL A 156 -5.16 0.57 -19.35
C VAL A 156 -5.53 0.22 -17.92
N PHE A 157 -4.61 0.39 -16.97
CA PHE A 157 -4.81 0.04 -15.56
C PHE A 157 -5.94 0.88 -14.93
N GLY A 158 -5.96 2.18 -15.22
CA GLY A 158 -6.99 3.13 -14.82
C GLY A 158 -8.38 2.80 -15.37
N SER A 159 -8.48 2.04 -16.46
CA SER A 159 -9.78 1.53 -16.94
C SER A 159 -10.34 0.40 -16.07
N TRP A 160 -9.49 -0.33 -15.34
CA TRP A 160 -9.92 -1.33 -14.35
C TRP A 160 -10.27 -0.71 -13.00
N MET A 161 -9.80 0.52 -12.77
CA MET A 161 -10.09 1.35 -11.60
C MET A 161 -11.29 2.29 -11.83
N GLY A 162 -11.69 2.53 -13.09
CA GLY A 162 -12.86 3.33 -13.46
C GLY A 162 -14.21 2.65 -13.25
N ARG A 163 -15.28 3.44 -13.46
CA ARG A 163 -16.69 3.12 -13.16
C ARG A 163 -17.25 1.78 -13.65
N TYR A 164 -16.64 1.17 -14.66
CA TYR A 164 -17.12 -0.07 -15.30
C TYR A 164 -16.47 -1.34 -14.75
N ALA A 165 -15.35 -1.22 -14.04
CA ALA A 165 -14.59 -2.36 -13.49
C ALA A 165 -14.46 -2.29 -11.96
N CYS A 166 -14.30 -1.09 -11.39
CA CYS A 166 -14.23 -0.91 -9.95
C CYS A 166 -15.62 -1.13 -9.33
N PRO A 167 -15.82 -2.19 -8.52
CA PRO A 167 -17.15 -2.56 -8.02
C PRO A 167 -17.68 -1.58 -6.97
N PHE A 168 -16.85 -0.68 -6.45
CA PHE A 168 -17.24 0.41 -5.55
C PHE A 168 -17.84 1.62 -6.28
N LEU A 169 -17.53 1.80 -7.57
CA LEU A 169 -17.99 2.92 -8.39
C LEU A 169 -19.19 2.56 -9.30
N PHE A 170 -19.62 1.31 -9.27
CA PHE A 170 -20.69 0.83 -10.13
C PHE A 170 -22.02 1.56 -9.84
N GLY A 171 -22.64 2.12 -10.88
CA GLY A 171 -23.86 2.93 -10.76
C GLY A 171 -23.64 4.40 -10.40
N HIS A 172 -22.43 4.83 -10.02
CA HIS A 172 -22.14 6.24 -9.81
C HIS A 172 -21.96 6.96 -11.16
N ASN A 173 -22.96 7.74 -11.56
CA ASN A 173 -22.95 8.42 -12.86
C ASN A 173 -21.88 9.51 -13.00
N LEU A 174 -21.43 10.08 -11.87
CA LEU A 174 -20.36 11.07 -11.77
C LEU A 174 -18.96 10.47 -11.65
N ALA A 175 -18.83 9.13 -11.57
CA ALA A 175 -17.52 8.49 -11.48
C ALA A 175 -16.84 8.42 -12.86
N ASP A 176 -15.54 8.67 -12.88
CA ASP A 176 -14.75 8.68 -14.11
C ASP A 176 -14.69 7.31 -14.79
N LYS A 177 -14.65 7.34 -16.13
CA LYS A 177 -14.43 6.15 -16.95
C LYS A 177 -13.02 5.60 -16.81
N TYR A 178 -12.06 6.47 -16.55
CA TYR A 178 -10.64 6.18 -16.44
C TYR A 178 -10.07 6.95 -15.26
N VAL A 179 -9.32 6.26 -14.40
CA VAL A 179 -8.77 6.85 -13.17
C VAL A 179 -7.25 6.86 -13.27
N SER A 180 -6.64 8.04 -13.23
CA SER A 180 -5.20 8.20 -13.04
C SER A 180 -4.85 7.75 -11.62
N ILE A 181 -4.14 6.63 -11.48
CA ILE A 181 -3.82 6.06 -10.17
C ILE A 181 -2.73 6.88 -9.47
N SER A 182 -1.80 7.45 -10.24
CA SER A 182 -0.77 8.37 -9.76
C SER A 182 -1.38 9.63 -9.14
N ASP A 183 -2.31 10.26 -9.85
CA ASP A 183 -2.98 11.47 -9.36
C ASP A 183 -3.93 11.17 -8.19
N LEU A 184 -4.59 10.00 -8.19
CA LEU A 184 -5.41 9.55 -7.07
C LEU A 184 -4.58 9.32 -5.80
N CYS A 185 -3.42 8.67 -5.92
CA CYS A 185 -2.49 8.49 -4.82
C CYS A 185 -1.94 9.83 -4.31
N ARG A 186 -1.67 10.79 -5.20
CA ARG A 186 -1.23 12.15 -4.80
C ARG A 186 -2.33 12.92 -4.08
N HIS A 187 -3.57 12.85 -4.55
CA HIS A 187 -4.74 13.45 -3.90
C HIS A 187 -4.95 12.89 -2.49
N LEU A 188 -4.97 11.56 -2.34
CA LEU A 188 -5.14 10.91 -1.04
C LEU A 188 -4.00 11.21 -0.06
N ASP A 189 -2.75 11.29 -0.53
CA ASP A 189 -1.62 11.73 0.29
C ASP A 189 -1.78 13.20 0.72
N GLY A 190 -2.25 14.08 -0.17
CA GLY A 190 -2.56 15.49 0.14
C GLY A 190 -3.56 15.62 1.28
N CYS A 191 -4.71 14.94 1.19
CA CYS A 191 -5.74 14.91 2.23
C CYS A 191 -5.27 14.35 3.59
N ILE A 192 -4.12 13.66 3.64
CA ILE A 192 -3.49 13.20 4.89
C ILE A 192 -2.50 14.23 5.44
N VAL A 193 -1.89 15.05 4.58
CA VAL A 193 -0.78 15.96 4.93
C VAL A 193 -1.24 17.35 5.38
N ASP A 194 -2.52 17.72 5.19
CA ASP A 194 -3.11 19.00 5.62
C ASP A 194 -3.08 19.27 7.16
N THR A 195 -2.41 18.42 7.94
CA THR A 195 -2.04 18.65 9.34
C THR A 195 -0.70 19.39 9.51
N GLY A 196 -0.53 20.53 8.82
CA GLY A 196 0.25 21.69 9.31
C GLY A 196 1.78 21.61 9.51
N ASP A 197 2.47 20.50 9.26
CA ASP A 197 3.91 20.36 9.53
C ASP A 197 4.80 20.59 8.30
N SER A 198 5.74 21.56 8.40
CA SER A 198 6.67 21.92 7.33
C SER A 198 7.62 20.78 6.90
N GLU A 199 8.01 19.91 7.84
CA GLU A 199 8.83 18.71 7.52
C GLU A 199 8.12 17.74 6.58
N LEU A 200 6.78 17.72 6.54
CA LEU A 200 6.03 16.83 5.65
C LEU A 200 6.19 17.25 4.18
N VAL A 201 6.44 18.52 3.90
CA VAL A 201 6.60 19.06 2.53
C VAL A 201 7.88 18.53 1.87
N GLY A 202 9.00 18.50 2.61
CA GLY A 202 10.25 17.90 2.12
C GLY A 202 10.08 16.40 1.87
N ARG A 203 9.52 15.68 2.85
CA ARG A 203 9.24 14.23 2.73
C ARG A 203 8.30 13.90 1.57
N CYS A 204 7.37 14.79 1.25
CA CYS A 204 6.42 14.68 0.13
C CYS A 204 7.11 14.79 -1.25
N ARG A 205 8.17 15.61 -1.38
CA ARG A 205 8.98 15.73 -2.61
C ARG A 205 9.82 14.48 -2.85
N ASP A 206 10.50 13.97 -1.81
CA ASP A 206 11.33 12.75 -1.93
C ASP A 206 10.52 11.54 -2.44
N ILE A 207 9.26 11.41 -2.00
CA ILE A 207 8.35 10.33 -2.42
C ILE A 207 7.81 10.54 -3.83
N GLU A 208 7.54 11.79 -4.23
CA GLU A 208 7.20 12.10 -5.63
C GLU A 208 8.34 11.74 -6.57
N GLN A 209 9.59 12.10 -6.21
CA GLN A 209 10.78 11.73 -6.97
C GLN A 209 10.97 10.21 -7.04
N SER A 210 10.81 9.51 -5.91
CA SER A 210 10.90 8.03 -5.87
C SER A 210 9.85 7.37 -6.78
N LEU A 211 8.63 7.93 -6.85
CA LEU A 211 7.58 7.49 -7.76
C LEU A 211 7.94 7.76 -9.21
N GLN A 212 8.43 8.96 -9.55
CA GLN A 212 8.81 9.30 -10.93
C GLN A 212 9.98 8.44 -11.42
N SER A 213 11.02 8.24 -10.61
CA SER A 213 12.14 7.35 -10.94
C SER A 213 11.67 5.91 -11.16
N THR A 214 10.68 5.45 -10.38
CA THR A 214 10.06 4.14 -10.58
C THR A 214 9.23 4.07 -11.86
N ILE A 215 8.47 5.13 -12.19
CA ILE A 215 7.71 5.24 -13.44
C ILE A 215 8.66 5.19 -14.64
N SER A 216 9.77 5.94 -14.62
CA SER A 216 10.79 5.93 -15.66
C SER A 216 11.41 4.54 -15.83
N ALA A 217 11.84 3.89 -14.74
CA ALA A 217 12.37 2.53 -14.77
C ALA A 217 11.34 1.50 -15.27
N PHE A 218 10.08 1.66 -14.87
CA PHE A 218 8.97 0.82 -15.33
C PHE A 218 8.73 0.99 -16.83
N ALA A 219 8.73 2.23 -17.34
CA ALA A 219 8.45 2.56 -18.73
C ALA A 219 9.61 2.25 -19.69
N ALA A 220 10.86 2.26 -19.20
CA ALA A 220 12.05 2.09 -20.01
C ALA A 220 12.08 0.77 -20.81
N ARG A 221 11.37 -0.27 -20.35
CA ARG A 221 11.21 -1.56 -21.06
C ARG A 221 10.66 -1.43 -22.49
N TRP A 222 9.99 -0.32 -22.81
CA TRP A 222 9.39 -0.08 -24.12
C TRP A 222 10.26 0.77 -25.06
N LEU A 223 11.36 1.37 -24.59
CA LEU A 223 12.26 2.18 -25.42
C LEU A 223 12.78 1.42 -26.66
N PRO A 224 13.22 0.14 -26.59
CA PRO A 224 13.72 -0.58 -27.77
C PRO A 224 12.66 -0.86 -28.84
N VAL A 225 11.37 -0.66 -28.53
CA VAL A 225 10.25 -0.89 -29.45
C VAL A 225 9.63 0.42 -29.95
N THR A 226 9.84 1.53 -29.24
CA THR A 226 9.23 2.83 -29.55
C THR A 226 10.22 3.88 -30.04
N SER A 227 11.53 3.69 -29.85
CA SER A 227 12.56 4.55 -30.42
C SER A 227 12.64 4.35 -31.94
N PRO A 228 12.68 5.44 -32.74
CA PRO A 228 12.75 5.35 -34.20
C PRO A 228 14.16 5.00 -34.73
N GLU A 229 15.20 5.06 -33.90
CA GLU A 229 16.57 4.83 -34.33
C GLU A 229 17.03 3.38 -34.08
N PRO A 230 17.42 2.61 -35.11
CA PRO A 230 17.76 1.19 -34.96
C PRO A 230 19.15 0.92 -34.34
N ASN A 231 19.99 1.95 -34.18
CA ASN A 231 21.39 1.80 -33.77
C ASN A 231 21.65 2.08 -32.27
N SER A 232 20.65 2.56 -31.51
CA SER A 232 20.79 2.96 -30.10
C SER A 232 20.45 1.86 -29.09
N ASN A 233 20.45 0.58 -29.50
CA ASN A 233 20.05 -0.53 -28.62
C ASN A 233 20.99 -0.73 -27.41
N GLU A 234 22.29 -0.56 -27.57
CA GLU A 234 23.24 -0.66 -26.45
C GLU A 234 23.04 0.50 -25.46
N ASP A 235 22.81 1.72 -25.97
CA ASP A 235 22.49 2.90 -25.17
C ASP A 235 21.18 2.70 -24.38
N HIS A 236 20.12 2.21 -25.03
CA HIS A 236 18.85 1.87 -24.37
C HIS A 236 19.03 0.80 -23.27
N CYS A 237 19.82 -0.25 -23.51
CA CYS A 237 20.11 -1.26 -22.49
C CYS A 237 20.80 -0.66 -21.26
N SER A 238 21.81 0.19 -21.47
CA SER A 238 22.51 0.88 -20.38
C SER A 238 21.59 1.84 -19.60
N LEU A 239 20.70 2.56 -20.29
CA LEU A 239 19.71 3.45 -19.70
C LEU A 239 18.67 2.69 -18.88
N VAL A 240 18.14 1.58 -19.40
CA VAL A 240 17.19 0.70 -18.70
C VAL A 240 17.81 0.15 -17.41
N GLN A 241 19.05 -0.33 -17.45
CA GLN A 241 19.78 -0.76 -16.25
C GLN A 241 19.97 0.38 -15.24
N THR A 242 20.40 1.55 -15.71
CA THR A 242 20.65 2.73 -14.87
C THR A 242 19.39 3.21 -14.16
N LEU A 243 18.26 3.27 -14.87
CA LEU A 243 16.96 3.62 -14.31
C LEU A 243 16.48 2.61 -13.29
N TRP A 244 16.61 1.31 -13.59
CA TRP A 244 16.25 0.25 -12.64
C TRP A 244 17.09 0.32 -11.36
N ARG A 245 18.42 0.47 -11.46
CA ARG A 245 19.33 0.67 -10.32
C ARG A 245 18.97 1.91 -9.51
N HIS A 246 18.62 3.02 -10.17
CA HIS A 246 18.21 4.24 -9.51
C HIS A 246 16.90 4.05 -8.71
N ALA A 247 15.85 3.51 -9.33
CA ALA A 247 14.59 3.21 -8.63
C ALA A 247 14.78 2.21 -7.48
N ARG A 248 15.61 1.17 -7.66
CA ARG A 248 15.87 0.14 -6.66
C ARG A 248 16.54 0.68 -5.40
N ARG A 249 17.51 1.60 -5.53
CA ARG A 249 18.18 2.27 -4.39
C ARG A 249 17.19 2.98 -3.46
N ASP A 250 16.08 3.47 -4.00
CA ASP A 250 15.08 4.22 -3.25
C ASP A 250 14.07 3.33 -2.51
N MET A 251 13.94 2.05 -2.88
CA MET A 251 12.89 1.17 -2.33
C MET A 251 12.93 1.05 -0.81
N LEU A 252 14.12 1.03 -0.18
CA LEU A 252 14.22 0.97 1.29
C LEU A 252 13.67 2.25 1.94
N ARG A 253 13.88 3.41 1.32
CA ARG A 253 13.34 4.70 1.78
C ARG A 253 11.81 4.72 1.63
N VAL A 254 11.30 4.18 0.53
CA VAL A 254 9.87 4.10 0.21
C VAL A 254 9.13 3.14 1.16
N ILE A 255 9.69 1.97 1.48
CA ILE A 255 9.12 1.04 2.49
C ILE A 255 8.95 1.74 3.84
N ASN A 256 9.98 2.50 4.27
CA ASN A 256 10.01 3.18 5.56
C ASN A 256 9.16 4.47 5.62
N ARG A 257 8.52 4.88 4.52
CA ARG A 257 7.65 6.07 4.47
C ARG A 257 6.26 5.73 3.91
N PRO A 258 5.36 5.12 4.70
CA PRO A 258 4.03 4.72 4.24
C PRO A 258 3.18 5.89 3.73
N SER A 259 2.82 5.84 2.45
CA SER A 259 1.92 6.75 1.75
C SER A 259 1.28 6.01 0.57
N TYR A 260 0.23 6.56 -0.05
CA TYR A 260 -0.36 5.98 -1.25
C TYR A 260 0.60 6.02 -2.45
N ARG A 261 1.38 7.09 -2.61
CA ARG A 261 2.45 7.13 -3.64
C ARG A 261 3.58 6.15 -3.33
N SER A 262 3.96 5.95 -2.07
CA SER A 262 4.92 4.92 -1.68
C SER A 262 4.42 3.51 -2.02
N MET A 263 3.16 3.21 -1.70
CA MET A 263 2.49 1.96 -2.06
C MET A 263 2.51 1.77 -3.60
N LEU A 264 2.17 2.80 -4.38
CA LEU A 264 2.19 2.73 -5.84
C LEU A 264 3.60 2.48 -6.39
N SER A 265 4.62 3.17 -5.86
CA SER A 265 6.02 2.99 -6.25
C SER A 265 6.48 1.55 -6.01
N LEU A 266 6.20 0.98 -4.84
CA LEU A 266 6.56 -0.40 -4.52
C LEU A 266 5.88 -1.42 -5.45
N LEU A 267 4.60 -1.20 -5.79
CA LEU A 267 3.85 -2.06 -6.71
C LEU A 267 4.34 -1.94 -8.16
N LEU A 268 4.66 -0.73 -8.62
CA LEU A 268 5.23 -0.50 -9.96
C LEU A 268 6.62 -1.10 -10.07
N PHE A 269 7.50 -0.90 -9.08
CA PHE A 269 8.83 -1.49 -9.07
C PHE A 269 8.77 -3.03 -9.10
N ALA A 270 7.82 -3.63 -8.38
CA ALA A 270 7.59 -5.08 -8.43
C ALA A 270 7.06 -5.60 -9.78
N LEU A 271 6.50 -4.74 -10.63
CA LEU A 271 6.15 -5.03 -12.03
C LEU A 271 7.28 -4.69 -13.01
N THR A 272 8.37 -4.09 -12.55
CA THR A 272 9.53 -3.78 -13.41
C THR A 272 10.38 -5.03 -13.56
N PRO A 273 10.55 -5.55 -14.80
CA PRO A 273 11.41 -6.70 -15.02
C PRO A 273 12.84 -6.31 -14.66
N ILE A 274 13.60 -7.28 -14.18
CA ILE A 274 15.05 -7.12 -13.99
C ILE A 274 15.66 -7.00 -15.39
N PRO A 275 16.44 -5.94 -15.67
CA PRO A 275 17.09 -5.78 -16.96
C PRO A 275 18.08 -6.90 -17.28
N GLU A 276 18.29 -7.17 -18.57
CA GLU A 276 19.37 -8.06 -18.99
C GLU A 276 20.73 -7.45 -18.63
N GLY A 277 21.66 -8.27 -18.15
CA GLY A 277 22.99 -7.85 -17.70
C GLY A 277 23.13 -7.51 -16.20
N ILE A 278 22.06 -7.61 -15.41
CA ILE A 278 22.14 -7.64 -13.93
C ILE A 278 22.59 -9.05 -13.50
N SER A 279 23.54 -9.16 -12.56
CA SER A 279 24.01 -10.45 -12.04
C SER A 279 23.12 -11.00 -10.91
N GLU A 280 23.21 -12.29 -10.60
CA GLU A 280 22.43 -12.90 -9.49
C GLU A 280 22.87 -12.33 -8.12
N GLU A 281 24.15 -11.99 -7.96
CA GLU A 281 24.67 -11.30 -6.79
C GLU A 281 24.08 -9.89 -6.68
N GLU A 282 24.02 -9.14 -7.79
CA GLU A 282 23.37 -7.83 -7.80
C GLU A 282 21.86 -7.96 -7.51
N GLU A 283 21.15 -8.96 -8.05
CA GLU A 283 19.72 -9.20 -7.74
C GLU A 283 19.52 -9.52 -6.25
N THR A 284 20.42 -10.26 -5.61
CA THR A 284 20.27 -10.71 -4.22
C THR A 284 20.73 -9.71 -3.15
N ASP A 285 21.62 -8.75 -3.48
CA ASP A 285 22.11 -7.72 -2.55
C ASP A 285 21.06 -6.68 -2.12
N GLY A 286 19.95 -6.56 -2.86
CA GLY A 286 18.94 -5.51 -2.66
C GLY A 286 17.51 -6.03 -2.45
N ILE A 287 16.57 -5.09 -2.32
CA ILE A 287 15.15 -5.42 -2.09
C ILE A 287 14.57 -6.09 -3.34
N SER A 288 13.98 -7.28 -3.15
CA SER A 288 13.29 -8.02 -4.20
C SER A 288 11.90 -7.46 -4.49
N GLY A 289 11.41 -7.65 -5.71
CA GLY A 289 10.05 -7.24 -6.09
C GLY A 289 8.97 -7.86 -5.18
N GLN A 290 9.19 -9.07 -4.65
CA GLN A 290 8.27 -9.69 -3.68
C GLN A 290 8.21 -8.91 -2.37
N ALA A 291 9.35 -8.49 -1.82
CA ALA A 291 9.39 -7.68 -0.62
C ALA A 291 8.67 -6.33 -0.83
N CYS A 292 8.81 -5.72 -2.02
CA CYS A 292 8.05 -4.53 -2.39
C CYS A 292 6.53 -4.77 -2.41
N VAL A 293 6.03 -5.86 -3.01
CA VAL A 293 4.59 -6.20 -2.98
C VAL A 293 4.09 -6.36 -1.53
N HIS A 294 4.79 -7.16 -0.72
CA HIS A 294 4.42 -7.38 0.68
C HIS A 294 4.37 -6.07 1.47
N ALA A 295 5.38 -5.21 1.33
CA ALA A 295 5.43 -3.91 1.99
C ALA A 295 4.30 -2.99 1.52
N ALA A 296 4.03 -2.91 0.21
CA ALA A 296 2.94 -2.09 -0.33
C ALA A 296 1.56 -2.50 0.22
N LEU A 297 1.30 -3.81 0.25
CA LEU A 297 0.03 -4.37 0.75
C LEU A 297 -0.13 -4.12 2.26
N GLN A 298 0.96 -4.15 3.03
CA GLN A 298 0.97 -3.74 4.44
C GLN A 298 0.77 -2.22 4.62
N GLN A 299 1.34 -1.39 3.75
CA GLN A 299 1.16 0.07 3.78
C GLN A 299 -0.31 0.44 3.56
N ILE A 300 -0.97 -0.10 2.53
CA ILE A 300 -2.40 0.18 2.28
C ILE A 300 -3.29 -0.30 3.44
N GLN A 301 -3.06 -1.49 4.01
CA GLN A 301 -3.79 -1.94 5.21
C GLN A 301 -3.64 -0.95 6.37
N THR A 302 -2.41 -0.47 6.60
CA THR A 302 -2.10 0.48 7.67
C THR A 302 -2.76 1.84 7.45
N LEU A 303 -2.71 2.39 6.23
CA LEU A 303 -3.32 3.68 5.87
C LEU A 303 -4.84 3.64 6.10
N ARG A 304 -5.50 2.59 5.59
CA ARG A 304 -6.96 2.42 5.75
C ARG A 304 -7.38 2.16 7.20
N ALA A 305 -6.58 1.44 7.97
CA ALA A 305 -6.84 1.22 9.39
C ALA A 305 -6.74 2.54 10.19
N ARG A 306 -5.75 3.40 9.89
CA ARG A 306 -5.61 4.72 10.51
C ARG A 306 -6.84 5.59 10.26
N GLN A 307 -7.32 5.66 9.01
CA GLN A 307 -8.51 6.46 8.68
C GLN A 307 -9.78 6.00 9.41
N ARG A 308 -10.04 4.68 9.47
CA ARG A 308 -11.19 4.14 10.23
C ARG A 308 -11.12 4.44 11.72
N ASN A 309 -9.92 4.47 12.29
CA ASN A 309 -9.71 4.81 13.70
C ASN A 309 -9.88 6.31 13.98
N LEU A 310 -9.60 7.19 13.01
CA LEU A 310 -9.90 8.63 13.10
C LEU A 310 -11.40 8.91 13.01
N GLN A 311 -12.14 8.15 12.19
CA GLN A 311 -13.60 8.27 12.04
C GLN A 311 -14.39 7.77 13.26
N PHE A 312 -13.82 6.91 14.11
CA PHE A 312 -14.49 6.37 15.31
C PHE A 312 -13.82 6.82 16.62
N SER A 313 -14.01 8.09 17.00
CA SER A 313 -13.58 8.61 18.30
C SER A 313 -14.76 9.04 19.19
N GLY A 314 -15.35 8.07 19.88
CA GLY A 314 -16.48 8.30 20.81
C GLY A 314 -16.11 8.97 22.14
N SER A 315 -14.85 9.32 22.38
CA SER A 315 -14.45 10.10 23.58
C SER A 315 -13.11 10.81 23.40
N LYS A 316 -13.12 12.13 23.64
CA LYS A 316 -12.00 13.10 23.63
C LYS A 316 -11.63 13.65 22.25
N VAL A 317 -11.57 14.98 22.21
CA VAL A 317 -11.34 15.80 21.01
C VAL A 317 -9.89 16.30 21.01
N SER A 318 -9.25 16.24 19.85
CA SER A 318 -8.06 17.01 19.43
C SER A 318 -8.20 17.18 17.92
N PRO A 319 -7.82 18.34 17.36
CA PRO A 319 -8.66 19.13 16.47
C PRO A 319 -9.29 18.31 15.35
N SER A 320 -10.56 17.95 15.57
CA SER A 320 -11.48 17.55 14.51
C SER A 320 -11.50 18.66 13.47
N LEU A 321 -11.39 18.32 12.18
CA LEU A 321 -11.97 19.14 11.11
C LEU A 321 -13.38 19.53 11.58
N LYS A 322 -13.72 20.83 11.50
CA LYS A 322 -14.83 21.45 12.26
C LYS A 322 -16.21 20.96 11.78
N SER A 323 -16.54 19.73 12.14
CA SER A 323 -17.87 19.15 11.93
C SER A 323 -18.88 19.87 12.80
N GLN A 324 -19.61 20.82 12.21
CA GLN A 324 -20.77 21.43 12.84
C GLN A 324 -21.92 21.63 11.84
N ALA A 325 -23.06 21.05 12.22
CA ALA A 325 -24.35 21.10 11.53
C ALA A 325 -24.44 20.35 10.18
N ILE A 326 -25.45 19.50 10.09
CA ILE A 326 -25.92 18.87 8.85
C ILE A 326 -26.50 19.97 7.97
N VAL A 327 -25.73 20.40 6.99
CA VAL A 327 -26.16 21.24 5.86
C VAL A 327 -25.64 20.57 4.59
N THR A 328 -26.42 20.63 3.51
CA THR A 328 -26.02 20.12 2.19
C THR A 328 -25.00 21.08 1.56
N THR A 329 -23.73 20.95 1.96
CA THR A 329 -22.60 21.79 1.53
C THR A 329 -21.38 20.95 1.11
N PRO A 330 -20.39 21.54 0.39
CA PRO A 330 -19.36 20.81 -0.37
C PRO A 330 -18.47 19.82 0.42
N GLU A 331 -18.28 20.01 1.73
CA GLU A 331 -17.45 19.12 2.58
C GLU A 331 -17.95 17.66 2.59
N SER A 332 -19.25 17.45 2.35
CA SER A 332 -19.85 16.12 2.17
C SER A 332 -19.44 15.45 0.84
N ILE A 333 -19.17 16.25 -0.18
CA ILE A 333 -18.67 15.82 -1.49
C ILE A 333 -17.18 15.47 -1.38
N GLU A 334 -16.40 16.26 -0.63
CA GLU A 334 -14.98 15.95 -0.36
C GLU A 334 -14.81 14.66 0.45
N THR A 335 -15.61 14.46 1.51
CA THR A 335 -15.57 13.25 2.33
C THR A 335 -15.96 12.00 1.53
N SER A 336 -16.97 12.09 0.67
CA SER A 336 -17.37 10.98 -0.21
C SER A 336 -16.37 10.75 -1.36
N GLY A 337 -15.77 11.83 -1.88
CA GLY A 337 -14.65 11.78 -2.82
C GLY A 337 -13.46 11.00 -2.26
N PHE A 338 -13.00 11.31 -1.04
CA PHE A 338 -11.92 10.59 -0.37
C PHE A 338 -12.25 9.11 -0.17
N ILE A 339 -13.46 8.76 0.28
CA ILE A 339 -13.87 7.35 0.49
C ILE A 339 -13.89 6.57 -0.83
N ASN A 340 -14.38 7.18 -1.92
CA ASN A 340 -14.39 6.58 -3.25
C ASN A 340 -12.97 6.42 -3.81
N ALA A 341 -12.12 7.42 -3.61
CA ALA A 341 -10.70 7.39 -3.95
C ALA A 341 -9.95 6.27 -3.19
N GLU A 342 -10.07 6.21 -1.87
CA GLU A 342 -9.46 5.15 -1.04
C GLU A 342 -9.95 3.76 -1.47
N SER A 343 -11.26 3.62 -1.73
CA SER A 343 -11.85 2.35 -2.15
C SER A 343 -11.36 1.92 -3.54
N THR A 344 -11.08 2.88 -4.42
CA THR A 344 -10.50 2.63 -5.75
C THR A 344 -9.03 2.24 -5.66
N VAL A 345 -8.22 2.90 -4.83
CA VAL A 345 -6.84 2.45 -4.55
C VAL A 345 -6.82 1.08 -3.86
N TYR A 346 -7.78 0.79 -2.99
CA TYR A 346 -7.92 -0.55 -2.41
C TYR A 346 -8.28 -1.63 -3.45
N TRP A 347 -9.08 -1.29 -4.45
CA TRP A 347 -9.37 -2.17 -5.58
C TRP A 347 -8.12 -2.43 -6.45
N ALA A 348 -7.28 -1.40 -6.66
CA ALA A 348 -5.95 -1.56 -7.25
C ALA A 348 -5.11 -2.57 -6.43
N ALA A 349 -4.98 -2.35 -5.12
CA ALA A 349 -4.21 -3.23 -4.23
C ALA A 349 -4.73 -4.68 -4.22
N LEU A 350 -6.05 -4.91 -4.26
CA LEU A 350 -6.64 -6.25 -4.41
C LEU A 350 -6.30 -6.92 -5.76
N THR A 351 -6.16 -6.12 -6.82
CA THR A 351 -5.72 -6.61 -8.13
C THR A 351 -4.29 -7.15 -8.04
N PHE A 352 -3.39 -6.38 -7.40
CA PHE A 352 -2.00 -6.80 -7.17
C PHE A 352 -1.88 -8.02 -6.24
N ASP A 353 -2.57 -8.02 -5.09
CA ASP A 353 -2.54 -9.13 -4.11
C ASP A 353 -3.05 -10.44 -4.71
N THR A 354 -4.14 -10.38 -5.46
CA THR A 354 -4.70 -11.55 -6.17
C THR A 354 -3.76 -12.06 -7.26
N SER A 355 -3.16 -11.14 -8.04
CA SER A 355 -2.20 -11.49 -9.09
C SER A 355 -0.94 -12.14 -8.51
N ALA A 356 -0.41 -11.59 -7.42
CA ALA A 356 0.74 -12.16 -6.70
C ALA A 356 0.43 -13.56 -6.16
N SER A 357 -0.69 -13.71 -5.44
CA SER A 357 -1.15 -15.01 -4.92
C SER A 357 -1.29 -16.06 -6.04
N LEU A 358 -1.84 -15.67 -7.19
CA LEU A 358 -2.01 -16.56 -8.34
C LEU A 358 -0.68 -16.96 -8.98
N THR A 359 0.27 -16.04 -9.13
CA THR A 359 1.47 -16.26 -9.97
C THR A 359 2.70 -16.70 -9.18
N LEU A 360 2.88 -16.18 -7.98
CA LEU A 360 4.08 -16.33 -7.16
C LEU A 360 3.92 -17.36 -6.04
N ASN A 361 2.74 -17.98 -5.94
CA ASN A 361 2.39 -19.00 -4.93
C ASN A 361 2.52 -18.51 -3.48
N CYS A 362 2.40 -17.21 -3.23
CA CYS A 362 2.23 -16.65 -1.88
C CYS A 362 0.76 -16.80 -1.41
N ARG A 363 0.49 -16.44 -0.15
CA ARG A 363 -0.88 -16.25 0.37
C ARG A 363 -1.33 -14.83 0.11
N SER A 364 -2.62 -14.64 -0.10
CA SER A 364 -3.25 -13.32 -0.21
C SER A 364 -3.19 -12.59 1.12
N LEU A 365 -2.65 -11.37 1.13
CA LEU A 365 -2.47 -10.56 2.34
C LEU A 365 -3.72 -9.73 2.66
N LEU A 366 -4.52 -9.37 1.65
CA LEU A 366 -5.70 -8.52 1.83
C LEU A 366 -6.99 -9.28 2.14
N SER A 367 -7.01 -10.61 1.98
CA SER A 367 -8.16 -11.45 2.32
C SER A 367 -8.00 -12.22 3.62
N SER A 368 -9.12 -12.48 4.28
CA SER A 368 -9.18 -13.11 5.60
C SER A 368 -9.22 -14.65 5.51
N GLY A 369 -8.07 -15.28 5.27
CA GLY A 369 -7.96 -16.74 5.18
C GLY A 369 -8.63 -17.34 3.93
N LEU A 370 -8.64 -18.68 3.84
CA LEU A 370 -8.92 -19.41 2.60
C LEU A 370 -10.25 -19.03 1.92
N PHE A 371 -11.34 -18.92 2.68
CA PHE A 371 -12.67 -18.57 2.16
C PHE A 371 -13.15 -17.16 2.55
N GLY A 372 -12.29 -16.30 3.11
CA GLY A 372 -12.66 -14.94 3.57
C GLY A 372 -13.31 -14.06 2.49
N PHE A 373 -12.90 -14.29 1.24
CA PHE A 373 -13.39 -13.60 0.05
C PHE A 373 -14.93 -13.66 -0.12
N GLU A 374 -15.61 -14.68 0.42
CA GLU A 374 -17.07 -14.78 0.35
C GLU A 374 -17.79 -13.71 1.19
N SER A 375 -17.17 -13.31 2.31
CA SER A 375 -17.70 -12.31 3.25
C SER A 375 -17.27 -10.87 2.91
N GLU A 376 -16.09 -10.75 2.31
CA GLU A 376 -15.45 -9.50 1.91
C GLU A 376 -16.31 -8.69 0.92
N LEU A 377 -16.51 -7.41 1.24
CA LEU A 377 -17.36 -6.50 0.44
C LEU A 377 -16.97 -6.42 -1.06
N PRO A 378 -15.70 -6.27 -1.47
CA PRO A 378 -15.36 -6.13 -2.90
C PRO A 378 -15.88 -7.30 -3.73
N TRP A 379 -15.64 -8.55 -3.32
CA TRP A 379 -16.03 -9.73 -4.09
C TRP A 379 -17.54 -9.96 -4.10
N ARG A 380 -18.24 -9.58 -3.03
CA ARG A 380 -19.72 -9.53 -3.05
C ARG A 380 -20.23 -8.49 -4.03
N LEU A 381 -19.63 -7.30 -4.08
CA LEU A 381 -19.98 -6.27 -5.05
C LEU A 381 -19.69 -6.73 -6.49
N VAL A 382 -18.55 -7.38 -6.79
CA VAL A 382 -18.28 -7.97 -8.12
C VAL A 382 -19.42 -8.90 -8.56
N LYS A 383 -19.88 -9.78 -7.66
CA LYS A 383 -21.01 -10.69 -7.93
C LYS A 383 -22.32 -9.96 -8.20
N THR A 384 -22.60 -8.87 -7.47
CA THR A 384 -23.79 -8.03 -7.70
C THR A 384 -23.70 -7.25 -9.01
N CYS A 385 -22.56 -6.61 -9.28
CA CYS A 385 -22.32 -5.82 -10.50
C CYS A 385 -22.46 -6.69 -11.75
N ALA A 386 -22.02 -7.95 -11.71
CA ALA A 386 -22.17 -8.88 -12.82
C ALA A 386 -23.63 -9.24 -13.12
N LYS A 387 -24.48 -9.38 -12.10
CA LYS A 387 -25.94 -9.60 -12.29
C LYS A 387 -26.60 -8.38 -12.93
N MET A 388 -26.35 -7.19 -12.37
CA MET A 388 -26.86 -5.93 -12.92
C MET A 388 -26.35 -5.68 -14.35
N PHE A 389 -25.11 -6.08 -14.65
CA PHE A 389 -24.55 -6.03 -16.00
C PHE A 389 -25.26 -6.99 -16.96
N ASP A 390 -25.51 -8.25 -16.57
CA ASP A 390 -26.24 -9.22 -17.41
C ASP A 390 -27.69 -8.76 -17.70
N GLU A 391 -28.39 -8.23 -16.69
CA GLU A 391 -29.73 -7.64 -16.84
C GLU A 391 -29.73 -6.49 -17.86
N ASN A 392 -28.77 -5.56 -17.77
CA ASN A 392 -28.63 -4.47 -18.73
C ASN A 392 -28.20 -4.95 -20.13
N ALA A 393 -27.29 -5.92 -20.21
CA ALA A 393 -26.79 -6.46 -21.47
C ALA A 393 -27.85 -7.25 -22.26
N ARG A 394 -28.85 -7.82 -21.57
CA ARG A 394 -30.03 -8.45 -22.21
C ARG A 394 -30.89 -7.41 -22.94
N GLN A 395 -31.03 -6.20 -22.41
CA GLN A 395 -31.77 -5.11 -23.07
C GLN A 395 -31.07 -4.67 -24.36
N TRP A 396 -29.72 -4.66 -24.39
CA TRP A 396 -28.96 -4.33 -25.61
C TRP A 396 -29.16 -5.33 -26.76
N LYS A 397 -29.53 -6.59 -26.46
CA LYS A 397 -29.84 -7.60 -27.49
C LYS A 397 -31.26 -7.45 -28.07
N GLN A 398 -32.13 -6.68 -27.41
CA GLN A 398 -33.51 -6.43 -27.85
C GLN A 398 -33.63 -5.16 -28.71
N GLY A 399 -32.76 -4.17 -28.49
CA GLY A 399 -32.59 -3.04 -29.40
C GLY A 399 -31.60 -3.35 -30.53
N SER A 400 -31.83 -2.83 -31.74
CA SER A 400 -30.94 -2.95 -32.90
C SER A 400 -29.72 -2.03 -32.79
N SER A 401 -28.98 -2.12 -31.68
CA SER A 401 -27.93 -1.18 -31.32
C SER A 401 -26.54 -1.77 -31.60
N ASP A 402 -25.80 -1.21 -32.55
CA ASP A 402 -24.45 -1.62 -32.90
C ASP A 402 -23.45 -1.57 -31.73
N MET A 403 -22.36 -2.33 -31.86
CA MET A 403 -21.25 -2.33 -30.91
C MET A 403 -20.41 -1.06 -31.06
N THR A 404 -20.54 -0.12 -30.12
CA THR A 404 -19.75 1.12 -30.06
C THR A 404 -18.50 0.95 -29.17
N ASP A 405 -17.52 1.84 -29.31
CA ASP A 405 -16.36 1.92 -28.41
C ASP A 405 -16.76 2.00 -26.93
N GLU A 406 -17.78 2.79 -26.60
CA GLU A 406 -18.26 2.92 -25.23
C GLU A 406 -18.78 1.58 -24.68
N ARG A 407 -19.62 0.88 -25.46
CA ARG A 407 -20.15 -0.43 -25.07
C ARG A 407 -19.04 -1.47 -24.98
N ALA A 408 -18.09 -1.47 -25.91
CA ALA A 408 -16.93 -2.35 -25.88
C ALA A 408 -16.11 -2.13 -24.60
N ASN A 409 -15.75 -0.87 -24.26
CA ASN A 409 -15.04 -0.55 -23.02
C ASN A 409 -15.83 -1.00 -21.78
N GLN A 410 -17.15 -0.80 -21.74
CA GLN A 410 -18.00 -1.28 -20.64
C GLN A 410 -17.98 -2.82 -20.49
N ILE A 411 -18.06 -3.57 -21.60
CA ILE A 411 -17.99 -5.05 -21.61
C ILE A 411 -16.62 -5.53 -21.12
N ILE A 412 -15.53 -4.95 -21.64
CA ILE A 412 -14.14 -5.33 -21.31
C ILE A 412 -13.87 -5.07 -19.82
N ALA A 413 -14.24 -3.90 -19.33
CA ALA A 413 -14.02 -3.49 -17.95
C ALA A 413 -14.83 -4.34 -16.94
N ALA A 414 -16.12 -4.57 -17.21
CA ALA A 414 -16.93 -5.45 -16.36
C ALA A 414 -16.41 -6.90 -16.38
N GLY A 415 -15.99 -7.38 -17.56
CA GLY A 415 -15.35 -8.68 -17.73
C GLY A 415 -13.99 -8.79 -17.04
N ALA A 416 -13.25 -7.69 -16.86
CA ALA A 416 -11.99 -7.63 -16.10
C ALA A 416 -12.23 -7.80 -14.61
N SER A 417 -13.27 -7.16 -14.08
CA SER A 417 -13.70 -7.30 -12.68
C SER A 417 -14.06 -8.75 -12.33
N TRP A 418 -14.84 -9.43 -13.18
CA TRP A 418 -15.14 -10.85 -12.98
C TRP A 418 -13.92 -11.75 -13.17
N LYS A 419 -13.06 -11.46 -14.16
CA LYS A 419 -11.81 -12.20 -14.39
C LYS A 419 -10.89 -12.17 -13.16
N LEU A 420 -10.83 -11.04 -12.45
CA LEU A 420 -10.09 -10.93 -11.19
C LEU A 420 -10.69 -11.82 -10.08
N LEU A 421 -12.02 -11.91 -9.97
CA LEU A 421 -12.68 -12.88 -9.08
C LEU A 421 -12.34 -14.33 -9.46
N GLY A 422 -12.29 -14.66 -10.75
CA GLY A 422 -11.86 -15.97 -11.26
C GLY A 422 -10.43 -16.32 -10.87
N TRP A 423 -9.50 -15.35 -10.97
CA TRP A 423 -8.14 -15.50 -10.45
C TRP A 423 -8.10 -15.66 -8.94
N LYS A 424 -8.94 -14.93 -8.19
CA LYS A 424 -9.01 -15.04 -6.72
C LYS A 424 -9.40 -16.45 -6.28
N VAL A 425 -10.45 -17.04 -6.85
CA VAL A 425 -10.83 -18.42 -6.52
C VAL A 425 -9.81 -19.45 -7.01
N THR A 426 -9.09 -19.16 -8.11
CA THR A 426 -7.99 -20.01 -8.59
C THR A 426 -6.78 -19.97 -7.65
N ALA A 427 -6.43 -18.80 -7.12
CA ALA A 427 -5.37 -18.64 -6.12
C ALA A 427 -5.73 -19.36 -4.82
N ILE A 428 -6.99 -19.29 -4.38
CA ILE A 428 -7.51 -20.03 -3.22
C ILE A 428 -7.42 -21.54 -3.44
N PHE A 429 -7.79 -22.06 -4.61
CA PHE A 429 -7.64 -23.48 -4.92
C PHE A 429 -6.17 -23.92 -4.91
N LYS A 430 -5.25 -23.11 -5.43
CA LYS A 430 -3.80 -23.36 -5.33
C LYS A 430 -3.30 -23.35 -3.89
N GLU A 431 -3.77 -22.41 -3.07
CA GLU A 431 -3.45 -22.31 -1.64
C GLU A 431 -3.94 -23.54 -0.87
N ALA A 432 -5.19 -23.98 -1.09
CA ALA A 432 -5.75 -25.19 -0.49
C ALA A 432 -4.90 -26.44 -0.79
N LEU A 433 -4.49 -26.62 -2.05
CA LEU A 433 -3.62 -27.73 -2.47
C LEU A 433 -2.20 -27.64 -1.90
N ARG A 434 -1.61 -26.43 -1.87
CA ARG A 434 -0.24 -26.19 -1.40
C ARG A 434 -0.11 -26.44 0.10
N ASP A 435 -1.11 -26.00 0.86
CA ASP A 435 -1.06 -25.99 2.33
C ASP A 435 -1.67 -27.27 2.96
N GLY A 436 -2.14 -28.21 2.14
CA GLY A 436 -2.60 -29.53 2.60
C GLY A 436 -3.97 -29.52 3.28
N HIS A 437 -4.88 -28.66 2.82
CA HIS A 437 -6.25 -28.55 3.35
C HIS A 437 -7.08 -29.83 3.13
N GLU A 438 -8.17 -29.97 3.91
CA GLU A 438 -9.07 -31.12 3.79
C GLU A 438 -9.65 -31.25 2.38
N GLU A 439 -9.95 -32.49 1.95
CA GLU A 439 -10.58 -32.77 0.65
C GLU A 439 -11.90 -31.99 0.49
N SER A 440 -12.64 -31.80 1.57
CA SER A 440 -13.86 -30.98 1.64
C SER A 440 -13.63 -29.53 1.18
N GLU A 441 -12.57 -28.91 1.68
CA GLU A 441 -12.15 -27.53 1.38
C GLU A 441 -11.55 -27.43 -0.03
N VAL A 442 -10.67 -28.36 -0.40
CA VAL A 442 -10.07 -28.43 -1.75
C VAL A 442 -11.17 -28.59 -2.81
N ARG A 443 -12.15 -29.47 -2.57
CA ARG A 443 -13.31 -29.68 -3.46
C ARG A 443 -14.20 -28.44 -3.55
N ARG A 444 -14.42 -27.74 -2.43
CA ARG A 444 -15.16 -26.46 -2.41
C ARG A 444 -14.45 -25.39 -3.24
N ALA A 445 -13.14 -25.23 -3.08
CA ALA A 445 -12.34 -24.28 -3.84
C ALA A 445 -12.34 -24.61 -5.35
N TYR A 446 -12.19 -25.88 -5.70
CA TYR A 446 -12.32 -26.36 -7.09
C TYR A 446 -13.68 -26.02 -7.70
N LEU A 447 -14.78 -26.30 -6.99
CA LEU A 447 -16.13 -25.98 -7.45
C LEU A 447 -16.35 -24.47 -7.64
N ALA A 448 -15.74 -23.63 -6.80
CA ALA A 448 -15.78 -22.18 -6.96
C ALA A 448 -15.03 -21.69 -8.22
N VAL A 449 -13.93 -22.35 -8.60
CA VAL A 449 -13.23 -22.10 -9.88
C VAL A 449 -14.14 -22.48 -11.06
N VAL A 450 -14.72 -23.68 -11.03
CA VAL A 450 -15.61 -24.19 -12.10
C VAL A 450 -16.83 -23.29 -12.29
N ASP A 451 -17.50 -22.88 -11.21
CA ASP A 451 -18.63 -21.94 -11.30
C ASP A 451 -18.17 -20.58 -11.84
N SER A 452 -17.08 -20.01 -11.34
CA SER A 452 -16.58 -18.71 -11.83
C SER A 452 -16.31 -18.70 -13.34
N VAL A 453 -15.71 -19.77 -13.87
CA VAL A 453 -15.49 -19.96 -15.32
C VAL A 453 -16.81 -20.12 -16.08
N LYS A 454 -17.76 -20.90 -15.53
CA LYS A 454 -19.09 -21.10 -16.14
C LYS A 454 -19.88 -19.80 -16.22
N GLN A 455 -19.98 -19.04 -15.12
CA GLN A 455 -20.67 -17.74 -15.09
C GLN A 455 -20.02 -16.74 -16.06
N PHE A 456 -18.68 -16.73 -16.14
CA PHE A 456 -17.96 -15.90 -17.11
C PHE A 456 -18.34 -16.25 -18.56
N GLY A 457 -18.40 -17.55 -18.87
CA GLY A 457 -18.81 -18.07 -20.16
C GLY A 457 -20.26 -17.75 -20.55
N ILE A 458 -21.15 -17.58 -19.57
CA ILE A 458 -22.56 -17.22 -19.78
C ILE A 458 -22.71 -15.71 -19.99
N ILE A 459 -22.14 -14.89 -19.09
CA ILE A 459 -22.40 -13.44 -19.03
C ILE A 459 -21.54 -12.68 -20.04
N TYR A 460 -20.22 -12.92 -20.05
CA TYR A 460 -19.27 -12.04 -20.74
C TYR A 460 -18.81 -12.60 -22.08
N ARG A 461 -18.62 -13.92 -22.19
CA ARG A 461 -18.00 -14.52 -23.40
C ARG A 461 -18.73 -14.15 -24.70
N PRO A 462 -20.07 -14.25 -24.82
CA PRO A 462 -20.75 -13.90 -26.08
C PRO A 462 -20.59 -12.43 -26.46
N LEU A 463 -20.54 -11.53 -25.46
CA LEU A 463 -20.37 -10.09 -25.68
C LEU A 463 -18.93 -9.75 -26.10
N LEU A 464 -17.95 -10.41 -25.50
CA LEU A 464 -16.53 -10.28 -25.86
C LEU A 464 -16.24 -10.82 -27.27
N ASP A 465 -16.91 -11.90 -27.68
CA ASP A 465 -16.80 -12.43 -29.04
C ASP A 465 -17.36 -11.42 -30.08
N GLU A 466 -18.43 -10.67 -29.75
CA GLU A 466 -18.91 -9.54 -30.59
C GLU A 466 -17.94 -8.35 -30.61
N CYS A 467 -17.36 -7.98 -29.46
CA CYS A 467 -16.28 -6.97 -29.42
C CYS A 467 -15.08 -7.39 -30.29
N HIS A 468 -14.73 -8.68 -30.31
CA HIS A 468 -13.66 -9.21 -31.13
C HIS A 468 -13.98 -9.15 -32.63
N LYS A 469 -15.19 -9.52 -33.05
CA LYS A 469 -15.63 -9.38 -34.46
C LYS A 469 -15.57 -7.94 -34.96
N ARG A 470 -15.86 -6.96 -34.10
CA ARG A 470 -15.86 -5.52 -34.43
C ARG A 470 -14.51 -4.85 -34.17
N MET A 471 -13.49 -5.57 -33.70
CA MET A 471 -12.17 -5.04 -33.35
C MET A 471 -11.56 -4.09 -34.39
N PRO A 472 -11.62 -4.33 -35.72
CA PRO A 472 -11.01 -3.41 -36.70
C PRO A 472 -11.54 -1.98 -36.61
N PHE A 473 -12.82 -1.82 -36.26
CA PHE A 473 -13.54 -0.55 -36.22
C PHE A 473 -13.42 0.19 -34.88
N LEU A 474 -12.89 -0.45 -33.84
CA LEU A 474 -12.74 0.16 -32.52
C LEU A 474 -11.57 1.17 -32.48
N GLY A 475 -11.66 2.17 -31.59
CA GLY A 475 -10.56 3.10 -31.33
C GLY A 475 -9.29 2.42 -30.79
N GLN A 476 -8.12 3.05 -30.99
CA GLN A 476 -6.84 2.43 -30.63
C GLN A 476 -6.70 2.16 -29.12
N GLN A 477 -7.20 3.03 -28.25
CA GLN A 477 -7.23 2.77 -26.80
C GLN A 477 -8.11 1.56 -26.44
N THR A 478 -9.26 1.41 -27.11
CA THR A 478 -10.17 0.29 -26.91
C THR A 478 -9.53 -1.03 -27.39
N LYS A 479 -8.85 -1.00 -28.54
CA LYS A 479 -8.02 -2.12 -29.04
C LYS A 479 -6.93 -2.50 -28.03
N LEU A 480 -6.16 -1.53 -27.54
CA LEU A 480 -5.11 -1.75 -26.53
C LEU A 480 -5.68 -2.42 -25.27
N ARG A 481 -6.80 -1.92 -24.74
CA ARG A 481 -7.50 -2.52 -23.58
C ARG A 481 -7.98 -3.94 -23.86
N CYS A 482 -8.49 -4.25 -25.05
CA CYS A 482 -8.82 -5.63 -25.47
C CYS A 482 -7.60 -6.55 -25.43
N PHE A 483 -6.45 -6.11 -25.96
CA PHE A 483 -5.22 -6.93 -25.98
C PHE A 483 -4.62 -7.12 -24.58
N SER A 484 -4.62 -6.08 -23.75
CA SER A 484 -4.22 -6.19 -22.34
C SER A 484 -5.16 -7.11 -21.55
N TYR A 485 -6.47 -7.00 -21.79
CA TYR A 485 -7.47 -7.88 -21.19
C TYR A 485 -7.20 -9.35 -21.52
N ALA A 486 -6.82 -9.69 -22.76
CA ALA A 486 -6.43 -11.05 -23.12
C ALA A 486 -5.12 -11.48 -22.43
N SER A 487 -4.10 -10.61 -22.43
CA SER A 487 -2.69 -10.96 -22.16
C SER A 487 -2.28 -11.00 -20.68
N LEU A 488 -3.07 -10.47 -19.75
CA LEU A 488 -2.67 -10.28 -18.34
C LEU A 488 -2.04 -11.46 -17.57
N PRO A 489 -2.49 -12.73 -17.71
CA PRO A 489 -1.83 -13.85 -17.03
C PRO A 489 -0.34 -13.95 -17.40
N SER A 490 0.03 -13.44 -18.57
CA SER A 490 1.38 -13.47 -19.12
C SER A 490 2.31 -12.41 -18.50
N GLN A 491 1.84 -11.19 -18.21
CA GLN A 491 2.75 -10.10 -17.79
C GLN A 491 3.44 -10.38 -16.44
N HIS A 492 2.71 -10.91 -15.46
CA HIS A 492 3.32 -11.40 -14.22
C HIS A 492 4.07 -12.73 -14.42
N SER A 493 3.64 -13.59 -15.36
CA SER A 493 4.36 -14.83 -15.66
C SER A 493 5.71 -14.59 -16.34
N HIS A 494 5.91 -13.47 -17.06
CA HIS A 494 7.21 -13.11 -17.62
C HIS A 494 8.18 -12.61 -16.55
N ALA A 495 7.72 -11.84 -15.55
CA ALA A 495 8.53 -11.55 -14.36
C ALA A 495 8.85 -12.83 -13.54
N GLY A 496 7.93 -13.79 -13.48
CA GLY A 496 8.13 -15.07 -12.80
C GLY A 496 8.89 -16.15 -13.58
N ARG A 497 9.19 -15.96 -14.88
CA ARG A 497 9.84 -16.99 -15.72
C ARG A 497 11.34 -17.14 -15.44
N TYR A 498 12.01 -16.08 -14.98
CA TYR A 498 13.41 -16.17 -14.53
C TYR A 498 13.56 -16.96 -13.22
N TYR A 499 12.55 -16.94 -12.35
CA TYR A 499 12.52 -17.70 -11.08
C TYR A 499 12.36 -19.24 -11.24
N ARG A 500 12.44 -19.81 -12.46
CA ARG A 500 12.22 -21.26 -12.66
C ARG A 500 13.04 -21.97 -13.72
N SER A 501 13.98 -21.31 -14.40
CA SER A 501 15.10 -22.00 -15.04
C SER A 501 16.22 -22.17 -14.03
N HIS A 502 16.35 -23.36 -13.44
CA HIS A 502 17.58 -24.01 -12.93
C HIS A 502 17.19 -25.17 -11.99
N ARG A 503 16.82 -26.32 -12.59
CA ARG A 503 17.04 -27.64 -11.96
C ARG A 503 18.14 -28.32 -12.76
N PRO A 504 19.20 -28.86 -12.11
CA PRO A 504 20.24 -29.58 -12.82
C PRO A 504 19.64 -30.82 -13.49
N SER A 505 19.99 -31.01 -14.76
CA SER A 505 19.59 -32.12 -15.60
C SER A 505 20.09 -33.45 -15.02
N ARG A 506 19.17 -34.26 -14.49
CA ARG A 506 19.45 -35.68 -14.26
C ARG A 506 19.46 -36.40 -15.62
N PRO A 507 20.46 -37.25 -15.91
CA PRO A 507 20.51 -37.97 -17.18
C PRO A 507 19.40 -39.01 -17.26
N SER A 508 18.60 -38.97 -18.33
CA SER A 508 17.62 -40.02 -18.63
C SER A 508 18.33 -41.28 -19.14
N PRO A 509 17.97 -42.48 -18.67
CA PRO A 509 18.50 -43.72 -19.22
C PRO A 509 17.96 -43.95 -20.64
N ARG A 510 18.85 -44.36 -21.56
CA ARG A 510 18.47 -44.76 -22.92
C ARG A 510 17.54 -45.97 -22.86
N TYR A 511 16.37 -45.88 -23.51
CA TYR A 511 15.62 -47.06 -23.94
C TYR A 511 15.19 -46.90 -25.40
N ASN A 512 15.72 -47.79 -26.24
CA ASN A 512 15.22 -48.00 -27.60
C ASN A 512 13.76 -48.46 -27.55
N ARG A 513 12.95 -47.99 -28.52
CA ARG A 513 11.98 -48.87 -29.20
C ARG A 513 11.61 -48.36 -30.59
N HIS A 514 11.60 -49.29 -31.53
CA HIS A 514 11.22 -49.07 -32.92
C HIS A 514 9.72 -48.78 -33.10
N MET A 515 9.40 -48.29 -34.30
CA MET A 515 8.10 -48.42 -34.98
C MET A 515 7.30 -49.67 -34.58
N HIS A 516 5.97 -49.55 -34.46
CA HIS A 516 5.08 -49.88 -35.59
C HIS A 516 3.65 -49.37 -35.40
N ARG A 517 2.90 -49.36 -36.51
CA ARG A 517 1.49 -48.94 -36.64
C ARG A 517 0.54 -49.77 -35.77
N CYS A 518 -0.44 -49.13 -35.15
CA CYS A 518 -1.86 -49.14 -35.57
C CYS A 518 -2.60 -47.98 -34.91
#